data_AF-A0A8H6DVP8-F1
#
_entry.id   AF-A0A8H6DVP8-F1
#
_cell.length_a   1.000
_cell.length_b   1.000
_cell.length_c   1.000
_cell.angle_alpha   90.00
_cell.angle_beta   90.00
_cell.angle_gamma   90.00
#
_symmetry.space_group_name_H-M   'P 1'
#
loop_
_entity.id
_entity.type
_entity.pdbx_description
1 polymer ?
#
loop_
_entity_poly.entity_id
_entity_poly.type
_entity_poly.pdbx_seq_one_letter_code
_entity_poly.pdbx_strand_id
1 'polypeptide(L)'
;MWRLLFEGFITYCVAWYHKPTKTLIQSDLMMNLQYTELFGARSAIPRVCKSVWMRRPICYIATVDYALMRRDAKRVAQWQIARIIPCHRDVLEGDGNDAWNSVYAWFLRGPPQSSVVNKVMVPVMKLARRVFLM
;
A
#
# COMPACT_ATOMS: atom_id res chain seq x y z
N MET A 1 15.44 3.89 13.53
CA MET A 1 14.14 3.51 12.93
C MET A 1 13.65 4.69 12.09
N TRP A 2 13.38 4.51 10.79
CA TRP A 2 12.75 5.53 9.97
C TRP A 2 11.23 5.36 10.00
N ARG A 3 10.48 6.46 9.87
CA ARG A 3 9.01 6.45 9.85
C ARG A 3 8.51 7.36 8.75
N LEU A 4 7.49 6.93 8.03
CA LEU A 4 6.80 7.73 7.03
C LEU A 4 5.29 7.56 7.18
N LEU A 5 4.57 8.68 7.26
CA LEU A 5 3.11 8.73 7.28
C LEU A 5 2.60 8.94 5.85
N PHE A 6 1.70 8.06 5.40
CA PHE A 6 1.03 8.17 4.10
C PHE A 6 -0.25 8.99 4.24
N GLU A 7 -0.11 10.31 4.18
CA GLU A 7 -1.22 11.26 4.27
C GLU A 7 -2.21 11.15 3.11
N GLY A 8 -1.74 10.62 1.98
CA GLY A 8 -2.54 10.35 0.80
C GLY A 8 -3.37 9.07 0.88
N PHE A 9 -3.26 8.28 1.96
CA PHE A 9 -4.05 7.07 2.17
C PHE A 9 -5.29 7.36 3.01
N ILE A 10 -6.34 6.55 2.83
CA ILE A 10 -7.64 6.77 3.49
C ILE A 10 -7.58 6.70 5.03
N THR A 11 -6.76 5.82 5.60
CA THR A 11 -6.60 5.63 7.06
C THR A 11 -5.32 6.26 7.63
N TYR A 12 -4.62 7.12 6.90
CA TYR A 12 -3.32 7.69 7.33
C TYR A 12 -2.30 6.62 7.74
N CYS A 13 -2.09 5.63 6.86
CA CYS A 13 -1.19 4.51 7.13
C CYS A 13 0.25 4.95 7.43
N VAL A 14 0.93 4.18 8.27
CA VAL A 14 2.34 4.39 8.61
C VAL A 14 3.19 3.25 8.08
N ALA A 15 4.38 3.60 7.61
CA ALA A 15 5.48 2.69 7.32
C ALA A 15 6.65 2.97 8.28
N TRP A 16 7.15 1.92 8.92
CA TRP A 16 8.36 1.96 9.73
C TRP A 16 9.45 1.13 9.10
N TYR A 17 10.67 1.64 9.06
CA TYR A 17 11.81 0.95 8.51
C TYR A 17 12.93 0.80 9.53
N HIS A 18 13.22 -0.45 9.86
CA HIS A 18 14.32 -0.84 10.73
C HIS A 18 15.56 -1.11 9.88
N LYS A 19 16.42 -0.09 9.76
CA LYS A 19 17.62 -0.10 8.90
C LYS A 19 18.58 -1.27 9.18
N PRO A 20 18.91 -1.64 10.44
CA PRO A 20 19.86 -2.73 10.71
C PRO A 20 19.43 -4.08 10.14
N THR A 21 18.14 -4.43 10.26
CA THR A 21 17.59 -5.70 9.74
C THR A 21 16.93 -5.54 8.37
N LYS A 22 17.04 -4.36 7.75
CA LYS A 22 16.42 -4.05 6.45
C LYS A 22 14.92 -4.41 6.42
N THR A 23 14.22 -4.19 7.54
CA THR A 23 12.84 -4.64 7.73
C THR A 23 11.88 -3.46 7.62
N LEU A 24 10.91 -3.57 6.71
CA LEU A 24 9.79 -2.66 6.59
C LEU A 24 8.59 -3.23 7.36
N ILE A 25 8.15 -2.54 8.39
CA ILE A 25 6.89 -2.82 9.10
C ILE A 25 5.87 -1.84 8.56
N GLN A 26 4.77 -2.33 8.03
CA GLN A 26 3.78 -1.49 7.35
C GLN A 26 2.36 -1.90 7.77
N SER A 27 1.45 -0.93 7.81
CA SER A 27 0.03 -1.15 8.10
C SER A 27 -0.72 -1.75 6.89
N ASP A 28 -1.61 -0.97 6.27
CA ASP A 28 -2.51 -1.44 5.20
C ASP A 28 -1.97 -1.06 3.81
N LEU A 29 -0.69 -0.71 3.72
CA LEU A 29 -0.01 -0.29 2.50
C LEU A 29 0.20 -1.45 1.52
N MET A 30 0.21 -2.70 1.99
CA MET A 30 0.31 -3.90 1.14
C MET A 30 -0.83 -4.89 1.39
N MET A 31 -2.07 -4.39 1.33
CA MET A 31 -3.28 -5.23 1.31
C MET A 31 -3.41 -5.95 -0.04
N ASN A 32 -2.77 -7.09 -0.17
CA ASN A 32 -3.07 -8.04 -1.23
C ASN A 32 -3.73 -9.24 -0.54
N LEU A 33 -4.86 -9.77 -1.01
CA LEU A 33 -5.71 -10.70 -0.23
C LEU A 33 -5.37 -12.20 -0.43
N GLN A 34 -4.16 -12.63 -0.09
CA GLN A 34 -3.85 -14.06 0.00
C GLN A 34 -3.09 -14.28 1.30
N TYR A 35 -3.84 -14.68 2.31
CA TYR A 35 -3.32 -15.04 3.62
C TYR A 35 -3.30 -16.57 3.68
N THR A 36 -2.14 -17.17 3.95
CA THR A 36 -1.99 -18.63 3.98
C THR A 36 -2.25 -19.20 5.38
N GLU A 37 -2.13 -18.39 6.43
CA GLU A 37 -2.01 -18.86 7.82
C GLU A 37 -3.27 -18.62 8.73
N LEU A 38 -4.29 -17.87 8.28
CA LEU A 38 -5.46 -17.40 9.09
C LEU A 38 -6.59 -18.41 8.99
N PHE A 39 -6.41 -19.41 8.13
CA PHE A 39 -7.38 -20.45 7.90
C PHE A 39 -6.64 -21.77 7.77
N GLY A 40 -6.28 -22.34 8.91
CA GLY A 40 -6.24 -23.79 9.03
C GLY A 40 -7.61 -24.31 8.60
N ALA A 41 -7.72 -24.76 7.34
CA ALA A 41 -8.92 -25.30 6.70
C ALA A 41 -10.13 -24.33 6.58
N ARG A 42 -10.64 -24.18 5.34
CA ARG A 42 -12.04 -23.82 5.01
C ARG A 42 -12.54 -22.38 5.30
N SER A 43 -11.91 -21.34 4.75
CA SER A 43 -12.67 -20.11 4.42
C SER A 43 -12.91 -19.98 2.92
N ALA A 44 -14.18 -19.95 2.57
CA ALA A 44 -14.71 -19.94 1.22
C ALA A 44 -14.61 -18.54 0.58
N ILE A 45 -13.45 -17.90 0.62
CA ILE A 45 -13.21 -16.78 -0.32
C ILE A 45 -12.88 -17.44 -1.66
N PRO A 46 -13.71 -17.28 -2.70
CA PRO A 46 -13.56 -18.03 -3.93
C PRO A 46 -12.17 -17.83 -4.52
N ARG A 47 -11.64 -18.87 -5.18
CA ARG A 47 -10.42 -18.85 -6.03
C ARG A 47 -10.37 -17.72 -7.08
N VAL A 48 -11.39 -16.88 -7.17
CA VAL A 48 -11.52 -15.65 -7.96
C VAL A 48 -10.43 -14.62 -7.64
N CYS A 49 -9.83 -14.66 -6.44
CA CYS A 49 -8.73 -13.78 -6.04
C CYS A 49 -7.33 -14.23 -6.57
N LYS A 50 -7.28 -15.10 -7.59
CA LYS A 50 -6.02 -15.49 -8.26
C LYS A 50 -5.64 -14.57 -9.43
N SER A 51 -6.55 -13.71 -9.89
CA SER A 51 -6.23 -12.83 -11.01
C SER A 51 -5.27 -11.72 -10.56
N VAL A 52 -4.23 -11.48 -11.35
CA VAL A 52 -3.28 -10.36 -11.18
C VAL A 52 -4.02 -9.01 -11.12
N TRP A 53 -5.24 -8.95 -11.66
CA TRP A 53 -6.15 -7.81 -11.66
C TRP A 53 -6.70 -7.45 -10.27
N MET A 54 -6.80 -8.40 -9.33
CA MET A 54 -7.26 -8.14 -7.96
C MET A 54 -6.12 -8.04 -6.92
N ARG A 55 -4.87 -8.24 -7.36
CA ARG A 55 -3.67 -8.07 -6.51
C ARG A 55 -3.22 -6.61 -6.38
N ARG A 56 -3.75 -5.72 -7.24
CA ARG A 56 -3.33 -4.32 -7.37
C ARG A 56 -4.31 -3.25 -6.83
N PRO A 57 -5.64 -3.43 -6.75
CA PRO A 57 -6.54 -2.28 -6.69
C PRO A 57 -6.68 -1.63 -5.31
N ILE A 58 -6.33 -2.28 -4.20
CA ILE A 58 -6.62 -1.73 -2.87
C ILE A 58 -5.85 -0.44 -2.59
N CYS A 59 -4.55 -0.38 -2.89
CA CYS A 59 -3.78 0.84 -2.69
C CYS A 59 -4.35 2.00 -3.53
N TYR A 60 -4.90 1.72 -4.71
CA TYR A 60 -5.52 2.75 -5.57
C TYR A 60 -6.91 3.16 -5.08
N ILE A 61 -7.75 2.20 -4.68
CA ILE A 61 -9.09 2.46 -4.12
C ILE A 61 -8.97 3.27 -2.82
N ALA A 62 -7.96 2.97 -2.00
CA ALA A 62 -7.70 3.67 -0.74
C ALA A 62 -6.87 4.97 -0.91
N THR A 63 -6.55 5.38 -2.14
CA THR A 63 -5.83 6.64 -2.40
C THR A 63 -6.78 7.83 -2.35
N VAL A 64 -6.53 8.73 -1.41
CA VAL A 64 -7.21 10.03 -1.28
C VAL A 64 -6.49 11.13 -2.06
N ASP A 65 -5.16 11.09 -2.05
CA ASP A 65 -4.33 12.06 -2.76
C ASP A 65 -3.17 11.33 -3.46
N TYR A 66 -3.26 11.26 -4.79
CA TYR A 66 -2.28 10.55 -5.61
C TYR A 66 -0.89 11.19 -5.54
N ALA A 67 -0.80 12.51 -5.43
CA ALA A 67 0.49 13.20 -5.38
C ALA A 67 1.23 12.88 -4.08
N LEU A 68 0.52 12.87 -2.95
CA LEU A 68 1.06 12.46 -1.66
C LEU A 68 1.42 10.96 -1.66
N MET A 69 0.51 10.09 -2.14
CA MET A 69 0.80 8.66 -2.28
C MET A 69 2.04 8.39 -3.13
N ARG A 70 2.18 9.10 -4.26
CA ARG A 70 3.34 9.00 -5.14
C ARG A 70 4.63 9.45 -4.47
N ARG A 71 4.61 10.59 -3.77
CA ARG A 71 5.75 11.11 -3.01
C ARG A 71 6.23 10.05 -2.01
N ASP A 72 5.30 9.52 -1.22
CA ASP A 72 5.62 8.62 -0.12
C ASP A 72 6.03 7.23 -0.63
N ALA A 73 5.37 6.72 -1.67
CA ALA A 73 5.75 5.46 -2.31
C ALA A 73 7.18 5.50 -2.88
N LYS A 74 7.55 6.60 -3.52
CA LYS A 74 8.92 6.83 -4.01
C LYS A 74 9.93 6.91 -2.88
N ARG A 75 9.56 7.51 -1.75
CA ARG A 75 10.44 7.62 -0.59
C ARG A 75 10.76 6.25 0.03
N VAL A 76 9.76 5.39 0.17
CA VAL A 76 9.96 4.00 0.66
C VAL A 76 10.76 3.17 -0.34
N ALA A 77 10.55 3.35 -1.65
CA ALA A 77 11.28 2.63 -2.69
C ALA A 77 12.81 2.92 -2.68
N GLN A 78 13.24 4.03 -2.07
CA GLN A 78 14.66 4.36 -1.88
C GLN A 78 15.33 3.60 -0.73
N TRP A 79 14.56 2.90 0.12
CA TRP A 79 15.10 2.14 1.24
C TRP A 79 15.60 0.76 0.78
N GLN A 80 16.53 0.17 1.53
CA GLN A 80 17.02 -1.19 1.25
C GLN A 80 16.17 -2.21 2.02
N ILE A 81 15.08 -2.66 1.44
CA ILE A 81 14.09 -3.52 2.10
C ILE A 81 14.37 -4.97 1.73
N ALA A 82 14.82 -5.75 2.70
CA ALA A 82 14.99 -7.20 2.57
C ALA A 82 13.75 -7.94 3.07
N ARG A 83 13.15 -7.47 4.17
CA ARG A 83 12.02 -8.12 4.84
C ARG A 83 10.84 -7.16 4.96
N ILE A 84 9.62 -7.66 4.79
CA ILE A 84 8.39 -6.89 5.01
C ILE A 84 7.50 -7.62 6.02
N ILE A 85 7.04 -6.88 7.04
CA ILE A 85 6.03 -7.30 8.01
C ILE A 85 4.76 -6.50 7.70
N PRO A 86 3.79 -7.09 6.97
CA PRO A 86 2.53 -6.44 6.64
C PRO A 86 1.46 -6.65 7.73
N CYS A 87 0.40 -5.84 7.72
CA CYS A 87 -0.75 -6.02 8.64
C CYS A 87 -1.59 -7.28 8.33
N HIS A 88 -1.72 -7.65 7.04
CA HIS A 88 -2.71 -8.62 6.58
C HIS A 88 -2.13 -9.78 5.76
N ARG A 89 -0.89 -10.19 6.03
CA ARG A 89 -0.23 -11.32 5.37
C ARG A 89 0.88 -11.91 6.24
N ASP A 90 1.38 -13.05 5.80
CA ASP A 90 2.61 -13.66 6.27
C ASP A 90 3.80 -12.70 6.03
N VAL A 91 4.82 -12.83 6.88
CA VAL A 91 6.05 -12.05 6.75
C VAL A 91 6.74 -12.41 5.44
N LEU A 92 7.09 -11.40 4.64
CA LEU A 92 7.91 -11.59 3.46
C LEU A 92 9.38 -11.55 3.86
N GLU A 93 10.07 -12.66 3.72
CA GLU A 93 11.52 -12.78 3.87
C GLU A 93 12.17 -12.78 2.48
N GLY A 94 13.05 -11.81 2.22
CA GLY A 94 13.67 -11.63 0.89
C GLY A 94 12.83 -10.77 -0.06
N ASP A 95 13.49 -10.24 -1.10
CA ASP A 95 12.88 -9.50 -2.23
C ASP A 95 11.92 -8.36 -1.86
N GLY A 96 12.06 -7.79 -0.67
CA GLY A 96 11.16 -6.74 -0.18
C GLY A 96 11.09 -5.51 -1.08
N ASN A 97 12.21 -5.09 -1.66
CA ASN A 97 12.23 -4.00 -2.64
C ASN A 97 11.40 -4.32 -3.88
N ASP A 98 11.50 -5.54 -4.42
CA ASP A 98 10.76 -5.95 -5.61
C ASP A 98 9.27 -6.07 -5.31
N ALA A 99 8.92 -6.60 -4.14
CA ALA A 99 7.55 -6.63 -3.65
C ALA A 99 6.96 -5.21 -3.56
N TRP A 100 7.66 -4.27 -2.95
CA TRP A 100 7.24 -2.87 -2.87
C TRP A 100 7.08 -2.24 -4.26
N ASN A 101 8.09 -2.40 -5.12
CA ASN A 101 8.10 -1.86 -6.48
C ASN A 101 6.99 -2.44 -7.35
N SER A 102 6.60 -3.69 -7.12
CA SER A 102 5.51 -4.35 -7.85
C SER A 102 4.14 -3.81 -7.47
N VAL A 103 3.89 -3.57 -6.17
CA VAL A 103 2.61 -3.05 -5.66
C VAL A 103 2.45 -1.58 -6.05
N TYR A 104 3.50 -0.79 -5.88
CA TYR A 104 3.50 0.65 -6.14
C TYR A 104 3.92 1.02 -7.57
N ALA A 105 3.99 0.06 -8.49
CA ALA A 105 4.46 0.23 -9.86
C ALA A 105 3.86 1.44 -10.59
N TRP A 106 2.56 1.72 -10.43
CA TRP A 106 1.91 2.88 -11.05
C TRP A 106 2.36 4.18 -10.41
N PHE A 107 2.46 4.25 -9.09
CA PHE A 107 2.97 5.44 -8.40
C PHE A 107 4.44 5.69 -8.71
N LEU A 108 5.22 4.64 -8.96
CA LEU A 108 6.64 4.77 -9.27
C LEU A 108 6.88 5.14 -10.75
N ARG A 109 6.19 4.47 -11.68
CA ARG A 109 6.44 4.56 -13.14
C ARG A 109 5.35 5.28 -13.93
N GLY A 110 4.12 5.34 -13.42
CA GLY A 110 3.00 5.99 -14.10
C GLY A 110 3.19 7.50 -14.23
N PRO A 111 2.40 8.19 -15.05
CA PRO A 111 2.45 9.63 -15.15
C PRO A 111 1.99 10.31 -13.85
N PRO A 112 2.42 11.56 -13.58
CA PRO A 112 1.76 12.39 -12.58
C PRO A 112 0.28 12.58 -12.96
N GLN A 113 -0.62 12.56 -11.96
CA GLN A 113 -2.05 12.81 -12.20
C GLN A 113 -2.27 14.26 -12.64
N SER A 114 -3.22 14.48 -13.56
CA SER A 114 -3.48 15.80 -14.10
C SER A 114 -3.96 16.77 -13.01
N SER A 115 -3.52 18.02 -13.09
CA SER A 115 -3.88 19.07 -12.12
C SER A 115 -5.39 19.26 -12.01
N VAL A 116 -6.11 19.11 -13.13
CA VAL A 116 -7.58 19.23 -13.18
C VAL A 116 -8.25 18.11 -12.39
N VAL A 117 -7.83 16.86 -12.60
CA VAL A 117 -8.37 15.71 -11.86
C VAL A 117 -8.07 15.85 -10.38
N ASN A 118 -6.87 16.30 -10.00
CA ASN A 118 -6.53 16.54 -8.60
C ASN A 118 -7.44 17.59 -7.95
N LYS A 119 -7.69 18.72 -8.63
CA LYS A 119 -8.55 19.80 -8.10
C LYS A 119 -9.98 19.36 -7.85
N VAL A 120 -10.49 18.39 -8.62
CA VAL A 120 -11.87 17.89 -8.50
C VAL A 120 -11.95 16.68 -7.56
N MET A 121 -11.13 15.66 -7.76
CA MET A 121 -11.23 14.39 -7.03
C MET A 121 -10.69 14.48 -5.61
N VAL A 122 -9.62 15.23 -5.34
CA VAL A 122 -9.00 15.26 -4.01
C VAL A 122 -9.95 15.83 -2.94
N PRO A 123 -10.69 16.95 -3.17
CA PRO A 123 -11.68 17.41 -2.21
C PRO A 123 -12.79 16.39 -1.94
N VAL A 124 -13.30 15.73 -2.99
CA VAL A 124 -14.33 14.68 -2.87
C VAL A 124 -13.81 13.51 -2.04
N MET A 125 -12.60 13.02 -2.33
CA MET A 125 -11.99 11.92 -1.59
C MET A 125 -11.64 12.30 -0.16
N LYS A 126 -11.27 13.56 0.12
CA LYS A 126 -11.06 14.06 1.49
C LYS A 126 -12.37 14.10 2.28
N LEU A 127 -13.47 14.48 1.65
CA LEU A 127 -14.80 14.42 2.25
C LEU A 127 -15.20 12.97 2.52
N ALA A 128 -15.05 12.07 1.54
CA ALA A 128 -15.31 10.65 1.69
C ALA A 128 -14.46 10.03 2.82
N ARG A 129 -13.18 10.40 2.93
CA ARG A 129 -12.31 9.99 4.05
C ARG A 129 -12.85 10.47 5.39
N ARG A 130 -13.32 11.72 5.50
CA ARG A 130 -13.90 12.22 6.76
C ARG A 130 -15.10 11.40 7.19
N VAL A 131 -15.97 11.04 6.26
CA VAL A 131 -17.13 10.18 6.53
C VAL A 131 -16.69 8.77 6.91
N PHE A 132 -15.69 8.20 6.23
CA PHE A 132 -15.17 6.86 6.50
C PHE A 132 -14.51 6.71 7.88
N LEU A 133 -13.92 7.80 8.40
CA LEU A 133 -13.21 7.81 9.69
C LEU A 133 -14.07 8.26 10.88
N MET A 134 -15.34 8.62 10.65
CA MET A 134 -16.34 8.88 11.69
C MET A 134 -17.03 7.58 12.09
#